data_AF-A0A6J1NFZ0-F1
#
_entry.id   AF-A0A6J1NFZ0-F1
#
_cell.length_a   1.000
_cell.length_b   1.000
_cell.length_c   1.000
_cell.angle_alpha   90.00
_cell.angle_beta   90.00
_cell.angle_gamma   90.00
#
_symmetry.space_group_name_H-M   'P 1'
#
loop_
_entity.id
_entity.type
_entity.pdbx_description
1 polymer ?
#
loop_
_entity_poly.entity_id
_entity_poly.type
_entity_poly.pdbx_seq_one_letter_code
_entity_poly.pdbx_strand_id
1 'polypeptide(L)'
;MEDIQAVKRVKTFILPDKCFENRVACAWRRGNKFSIYPRSQIPNKTTSESDNKTADKILVFNQEILLFTPILRKLVNEANGTFLSLKKVTETSKNTENQVEYLKLSRQYRSIIRVCIENLQEAGEKEEDAVARNNLLSYLTIFYSIECIWHLCEILYIDIIPGDIVLPFLLEWVRFHFPHHEQSAVQLLESCERGSEDNPDYWDTVVGMVVQGRVDVARALLKLHSAVDTNEFKLVDNSLRSMPVYSV
;
A
#
# COMPACT_ATOMS: atom_id res chain seq x y z
N MET A 1 19.01 -28.75 4.37
CA MET A 1 19.18 -27.47 3.68
C MET A 1 18.44 -27.62 2.36
N GLU A 2 17.13 -27.47 2.40
CA GLU A 2 16.25 -27.69 1.24
C GLU A 2 16.14 -26.39 0.44
N ASP A 3 16.48 -26.48 -0.84
CA ASP A 3 16.33 -25.42 -1.83
C ASP A 3 14.84 -25.08 -1.98
N ILE A 4 14.42 -23.94 -1.43
CA ILE A 4 13.13 -23.33 -1.74
C ILE A 4 13.25 -22.77 -3.16
N GLN A 5 12.94 -23.63 -4.13
CA GLN A 5 12.83 -23.24 -5.53
C GLN A 5 11.66 -22.27 -5.65
N ALA A 6 11.98 -20.98 -5.80
CA ALA A 6 11.00 -19.93 -6.03
C ALA A 6 10.18 -20.27 -7.28
N VAL A 7 8.96 -20.76 -7.07
CA VAL A 7 8.00 -21.02 -8.14
C VAL A 7 7.71 -19.69 -8.82
N LYS A 8 8.35 -19.45 -9.96
CA LYS A 8 8.01 -18.33 -10.84
C LYS A 8 6.54 -18.47 -11.20
N ARG A 9 5.69 -17.60 -10.62
CA ARG A 9 4.30 -17.43 -11.04
C ARG A 9 4.29 -16.85 -12.44
N VAL A 10 4.43 -17.70 -13.46
CA VAL A 10 4.27 -17.33 -14.85
C VAL A 10 2.76 -17.23 -15.10
N LYS A 11 2.25 -16.02 -15.43
CA LYS A 11 0.87 -15.86 -15.89
C LYS A 11 0.73 -16.57 -17.24
N THR A 12 -0.03 -17.66 -17.27
CA THR A 12 -0.38 -18.39 -18.49
C THR A 12 -1.75 -17.97 -19.00
N PHE A 13 -1.86 -17.73 -20.30
CA PHE A 13 -3.11 -17.39 -20.97
C PHE A 13 -3.43 -18.45 -22.02
N ILE A 14 -4.66 -18.93 -22.04
CA ILE A 14 -5.14 -19.86 -23.07
C ILE A 14 -5.63 -19.03 -24.25
N LEU A 15 -5.07 -19.28 -25.42
CA LEU A 15 -5.48 -18.61 -26.67
C LEU A 15 -6.76 -19.27 -27.19
N PRO A 16 -7.68 -18.53 -27.85
CA PRO A 16 -8.87 -19.12 -28.44
C PRO A 16 -8.51 -20.17 -29.51
N ASP A 17 -8.92 -21.42 -29.31
CA ASP A 17 -8.44 -22.63 -30.02
C ASP A 17 -8.56 -22.60 -31.55
N LYS A 18 -9.51 -21.85 -32.11
CA LYS A 18 -9.84 -21.95 -33.55
C LYS A 18 -8.92 -21.19 -34.50
N CYS A 19 -7.95 -20.42 -34.00
CA CYS A 19 -7.12 -19.54 -34.84
C CYS A 19 -5.71 -20.10 -35.15
N PHE A 20 -5.30 -21.23 -34.55
CA PHE A 20 -3.88 -21.64 -34.50
C PHE A 20 -3.63 -23.14 -34.70
N GLU A 21 -4.44 -23.82 -35.52
CA GLU A 21 -4.18 -25.22 -35.90
C GLU A 21 -2.85 -25.40 -36.65
N ASN A 22 -2.36 -24.34 -37.28
CA ASN A 22 -1.08 -24.28 -37.98
C ASN A 22 -0.06 -23.43 -37.22
N ARG A 23 1.22 -23.83 -37.27
CA ARG A 23 2.39 -23.23 -36.61
C ARG A 23 2.21 -21.75 -36.25
N VAL A 24 2.41 -21.41 -34.98
CA VAL A 24 2.30 -20.05 -34.47
C VAL A 24 3.61 -19.28 -34.67
N ALA A 25 3.52 -18.01 -35.04
CA ALA A 25 4.63 -17.07 -34.96
C ALA A 25 4.29 -15.91 -34.02
N CYS A 26 5.31 -15.37 -33.36
CA CYS A 26 5.21 -14.15 -32.58
C CYS A 26 6.23 -13.12 -33.08
N ALA A 27 5.86 -11.85 -32.99
CA ALA A 27 6.75 -10.73 -33.27
C ALA A 27 6.53 -9.61 -32.27
N TRP A 28 7.62 -9.05 -31.75
CA TRP A 28 7.58 -7.81 -31.00
C TRP A 28 7.12 -6.67 -31.91
N ARG A 29 6.20 -5.86 -31.41
CA ARG A 29 5.75 -4.61 -32.04
C ARG A 29 6.40 -3.44 -31.31
N ARG A 30 6.16 -2.22 -31.80
CA ARG A 30 6.62 -1.01 -31.10
C ARG A 30 6.03 -0.94 -29.70
N GLY A 31 6.85 -0.58 -28.72
CA GLY A 31 6.47 -0.49 -27.31
C GLY A 31 6.35 -1.85 -26.64
N ASN A 32 5.49 -1.94 -25.62
CA ASN A 32 5.35 -3.13 -24.77
C ASN A 32 4.34 -4.14 -25.32
N LYS A 33 4.28 -4.23 -26.66
CA LYS A 33 3.31 -5.05 -27.38
C LYS A 33 4.01 -6.15 -28.15
N PHE A 34 3.41 -7.33 -28.16
CA PHE A 34 3.78 -8.39 -29.08
C PHE A 34 2.54 -8.91 -29.79
N SER A 35 2.70 -9.32 -31.04
CA SER A 35 1.62 -9.89 -31.84
C SER A 35 1.87 -11.36 -32.09
N ILE A 36 0.81 -12.16 -31.95
CA ILE A 36 0.77 -13.57 -32.31
C ILE A 36 -0.04 -13.70 -33.61
N TYR A 37 0.47 -14.45 -34.58
CA TYR A 37 -0.16 -14.64 -35.87
C TYR A 37 0.10 -16.06 -36.41
N PRO A 38 -0.82 -16.60 -37.24
CA PRO A 38 -0.61 -17.89 -37.88
C PRO A 38 0.52 -17.80 -38.91
N ARG A 39 1.43 -18.78 -38.90
CA ARG A 39 2.52 -18.89 -39.88
C ARG A 39 2.18 -19.98 -40.89
N SER A 40 1.55 -19.59 -42.00
CA SER A 40 1.42 -20.50 -43.16
C SER A 40 2.80 -20.79 -43.76
N GLN A 41 3.07 -22.07 -44.05
CA GLN A 41 4.31 -22.48 -44.73
C GLN A 41 4.21 -22.41 -46.26
N ILE A 42 3.03 -22.11 -46.80
CA ILE A 42 2.79 -22.08 -48.23
C ILE A 42 2.78 -20.62 -48.69
N PRO A 43 3.74 -20.17 -49.51
CA PRO A 43 3.64 -18.88 -50.17
C PRO A 43 2.49 -18.98 -51.18
N ASN A 44 1.30 -18.52 -50.80
CA ASN A 44 0.16 -18.46 -51.71
C ASN A 44 0.48 -17.49 -52.85
N LYS A 45 0.98 -18.02 -53.96
CA LYS A 45 0.72 -17.43 -55.27
C LYS A 45 -0.75 -17.66 -55.57
N THR A 46 -1.37 -16.63 -56.12
CA THR A 46 -2.73 -16.55 -56.65
C THR A 46 -3.89 -16.56 -55.65
N THR A 47 -4.52 -15.39 -55.58
CA THR A 47 -5.88 -15.12 -55.15
C THR A 47 -6.86 -16.05 -55.86
N SER A 48 -7.52 -16.94 -55.12
CA SER A 48 -8.79 -17.52 -55.55
C SER A 48 -9.75 -17.54 -54.37
N GLU A 49 -10.89 -16.89 -54.61
CA GLU A 49 -12.04 -16.79 -53.72
C GLU A 49 -12.52 -18.19 -53.34
N SER A 50 -12.39 -18.56 -52.07
CA SER A 50 -13.10 -19.70 -51.49
C SER A 50 -13.53 -19.36 -50.07
N ASP A 51 -14.81 -19.60 -49.82
CA ASP A 51 -15.68 -19.10 -48.75
C ASP A 51 -15.39 -19.57 -47.32
N ASN A 52 -14.16 -20.01 -47.02
CA ASN A 52 -13.76 -20.36 -45.65
C ASN A 52 -12.59 -19.50 -45.19
N LYS A 53 -12.79 -18.17 -45.12
CA LYS A 53 -11.94 -17.28 -44.34
C LYS A 53 -12.19 -17.55 -42.86
N THR A 54 -11.62 -18.62 -42.31
CA THR A 54 -11.24 -18.62 -40.90
C THR A 54 -10.30 -17.44 -40.75
N ALA A 55 -10.84 -16.33 -40.25
CA ALA A 55 -10.16 -15.04 -40.22
C ALA A 55 -8.78 -15.22 -39.58
N ASP A 56 -7.72 -14.98 -40.35
CA ASP A 56 -6.34 -14.88 -39.87
C ASP A 56 -6.26 -13.73 -38.85
N LYS A 57 -6.68 -13.99 -37.61
CA LYS A 57 -6.75 -13.01 -36.55
C LYS A 57 -5.36 -12.83 -35.95
N ILE A 58 -4.78 -11.66 -36.18
CA ILE A 58 -3.59 -11.21 -35.46
C ILE A 58 -4.03 -10.83 -34.05
N LEU A 59 -3.55 -11.56 -33.05
CA LEU A 59 -3.76 -11.22 -31.65
C LEU A 59 -2.65 -10.27 -31.20
N VAL A 60 -3.02 -9.11 -30.68
CA VAL A 60 -2.06 -8.13 -30.13
C VAL A 60 -2.17 -8.17 -28.62
N PHE A 61 -1.07 -8.54 -27.98
CA PHE A 61 -0.91 -8.52 -26.54
C PHE A 61 -0.15 -7.27 -26.13
N ASN A 62 -0.53 -6.70 -25.01
CA ASN A 62 0.19 -5.60 -24.38
C ASN A 62 0.58 -6.06 -22.98
N GLN A 63 1.86 -5.92 -22.63
CA GLN A 63 2.27 -6.08 -21.25
C GLN A 63 1.66 -4.94 -20.45
N GLU A 64 0.85 -5.29 -19.46
CA GLU A 64 0.34 -4.33 -18.50
C GLU A 64 1.51 -3.81 -17.68
N ILE A 65 1.81 -2.52 -17.83
CA ILE A 65 2.85 -1.83 -17.09
C ILE A 65 2.17 -0.80 -16.22
N LEU A 66 2.55 -0.80 -14.95
CA LEU A 66 2.01 0.05 -13.90
C LEU A 66 1.95 1.53 -14.32
N LEU A 67 2.98 2.02 -15.02
CA LEU A 67 3.09 3.40 -15.54
C LEU A 67 2.13 3.75 -16.69
N PHE A 68 1.34 2.80 -17.20
CA PHE A 68 0.26 3.10 -18.12
C PHE A 68 -0.95 3.72 -17.43
N THR A 69 -1.11 3.52 -16.12
CA THR A 69 -2.11 4.21 -15.32
C THR A 69 -1.74 5.70 -15.20
N PRO A 70 -2.63 6.65 -15.59
CA PRO A 70 -2.33 8.08 -15.57
C PRO A 70 -1.93 8.60 -14.19
N ILE A 71 -2.56 8.11 -13.13
CA ILE A 71 -2.29 8.47 -11.72
C ILE A 71 -0.83 8.12 -11.36
N LEU A 72 -0.39 6.91 -11.71
CA LEU A 72 0.96 6.43 -11.40
C LEU A 72 2.03 7.12 -12.25
N ARG A 73 1.68 7.53 -13.47
CA ARG A 73 2.55 8.37 -14.29
C ARG A 73 2.72 9.76 -13.68
N LYS A 74 1.64 10.36 -13.17
CA LYS A 74 1.68 11.65 -12.48
C LYS A 74 2.58 11.59 -11.24
N LEU A 75 2.46 10.53 -10.43
CA LEU A 75 3.36 10.26 -9.31
C LEU A 75 4.83 10.32 -9.74
N VAL A 76 5.22 9.58 -10.78
CA VAL A 76 6.63 9.56 -11.24
C VAL A 76 7.08 10.93 -11.73
N ASN A 77 6.23 11.66 -12.45
CA ASN A 77 6.56 12.99 -12.94
C ASN A 77 6.80 13.98 -11.79
N GLU A 78 5.95 13.96 -10.75
CA GLU A 78 6.10 14.82 -9.57
C GLU A 78 7.33 14.41 -8.75
N ALA A 79 7.50 13.11 -8.50
CA ALA A 79 8.64 12.55 -7.76
C ALA A 79 9.99 12.82 -8.44
N ASN A 80 10.02 12.91 -9.77
CA ASN A 80 11.22 13.25 -10.52
C ASN A 80 11.72 14.68 -10.19
N GLY A 81 10.81 15.62 -9.90
CA GLY A 81 11.19 16.96 -9.44
C GLY A 81 11.96 16.91 -8.12
N THR A 82 11.43 16.18 -7.14
CA THR A 82 12.09 15.97 -5.84
C THR A 82 13.41 15.22 -6.00
N PHE A 83 13.49 14.25 -6.92
CA PHE A 83 14.73 13.51 -7.21
C PHE A 83 15.84 14.42 -7.72
N LEU A 84 15.53 15.29 -8.68
CA LEU A 84 16.50 16.23 -9.23
C LEU A 84 16.95 17.24 -8.17
N SER A 85 16.06 17.66 -7.27
CA SER A 85 16.42 18.50 -6.12
C SER A 85 17.36 17.76 -5.16
N LEU A 86 17.05 16.51 -4.81
CA LEU A 86 17.91 15.67 -3.96
C LEU A 86 19.30 15.49 -4.56
N LYS A 87 19.38 15.26 -5.87
CA LYS A 87 20.66 15.13 -6.58
C LYS A 87 21.50 16.39 -6.43
N LYS A 88 20.91 17.58 -6.62
CA LYS A 88 21.62 18.86 -6.45
C LYS A 88 22.12 19.07 -5.04
N VAL A 89 21.30 18.77 -4.03
CA VAL A 89 21.69 18.86 -2.61
C VAL A 89 22.87 17.92 -2.32
N THR A 90 22.85 16.72 -2.88
CA THR A 90 23.92 15.73 -2.70
C THR A 90 25.22 16.12 -3.41
N GLU A 91 25.14 16.71 -4.61
CA GLU A 91 26.32 17.18 -5.35
C GLU A 91 26.97 18.43 -4.75
N THR A 92 26.15 19.29 -4.12
CA THR A 92 26.63 20.54 -3.50
C THR A 92 27.24 20.28 -2.12
N SER A 93 26.81 19.23 -1.44
CA SER A 93 27.25 18.94 -0.08
C SER A 93 28.42 17.96 -0.03
N LYS A 94 29.59 18.45 0.39
CA LYS A 94 30.75 17.61 0.68
C LYS A 94 30.82 17.13 2.15
N ASN A 95 29.94 17.62 3.02
CA ASN A 95 29.89 17.30 4.45
C ASN A 95 28.46 16.98 4.91
N THR A 96 28.36 16.24 6.02
CA THR A 96 27.16 15.63 6.63
C THR A 96 26.09 16.61 7.15
N GLU A 97 26.12 17.90 6.77
CA GLU A 97 25.30 18.96 7.38
C GLU A 97 23.91 19.18 6.75
N ASN A 98 23.50 18.37 5.77
CA ASN A 98 22.23 18.58 5.04
C ASN A 98 21.04 17.76 5.58
N GLN A 99 21.11 17.23 6.80
CA GLN A 99 20.06 16.39 7.38
C GLN A 99 18.67 17.04 7.34
N VAL A 100 18.59 18.35 7.62
CA VAL A 100 17.35 19.12 7.56
C VAL A 100 16.78 19.19 6.14
N GLU A 101 17.64 19.32 5.12
CA GLU A 101 17.20 19.32 3.72
C GLU A 101 16.77 17.93 3.26
N TYR A 102 17.48 16.89 3.69
CA TYR A 102 17.07 15.50 3.43
C TYR A 102 15.71 15.19 4.03
N LEU A 103 15.44 15.63 5.27
CA LEU A 103 14.14 15.47 5.90
C LEU A 103 13.04 16.21 5.14
N LYS A 104 13.29 17.45 4.68
CA LYS A 104 12.34 18.21 3.85
C LYS A 104 12.01 17.49 2.55
N LEU A 105 13.02 16.99 1.83
CA LEU A 105 12.84 16.27 0.57
C LEU A 105 12.14 14.92 0.79
N SER A 106 12.43 14.23 1.89
CA SER A 106 11.75 12.99 2.26
C SER A 106 10.25 13.24 2.51
N ARG A 107 9.91 14.26 3.32
CA ARG A 107 8.52 14.65 3.57
C ARG A 107 7.80 15.04 2.28
N GLN A 108 8.50 15.67 1.33
CA GLN A 108 7.95 15.99 0.02
C GLN A 108 7.65 14.72 -0.79
N TYR A 109 8.56 13.73 -0.82
CA TYR A 109 8.29 12.43 -1.43
C TYR A 109 7.07 11.75 -0.82
N ARG A 110 6.98 11.73 0.52
CA ARG A 110 5.84 11.14 1.22
C ARG A 110 4.54 11.86 0.88
N SER A 111 4.55 13.20 0.80
CA SER A 111 3.39 13.99 0.38
C SER A 111 2.95 13.68 -1.07
N ILE A 112 3.89 13.50 -2.00
CA ILE A 112 3.60 13.11 -3.38
C ILE A 112 2.96 11.70 -3.41
N ILE A 113 3.47 10.75 -2.62
CA ILE A 113 2.87 9.42 -2.46
C ILE A 113 1.46 9.55 -1.88
N ARG A 114 1.26 10.41 -0.87
CA ARG A 114 -0.06 10.62 -0.26
C ARG A 114 -1.10 11.13 -1.25
N VAL A 115 -0.73 12.11 -2.07
CA VAL A 115 -1.60 12.62 -3.14
C VAL A 115 -1.90 11.50 -4.16
N CYS A 116 -0.94 10.62 -4.47
CA CYS A 116 -1.20 9.47 -5.32
C CYS A 116 -2.20 8.47 -4.69
N ILE A 117 -2.08 8.19 -3.39
CA ILE A 117 -3.01 7.34 -2.63
C ILE A 117 -4.43 7.92 -2.70
N GLU A 118 -4.58 9.22 -2.44
CA GLU A 118 -5.88 9.90 -2.49
C GLU A 118 -6.51 9.84 -3.88
N ASN A 119 -5.73 10.08 -4.94
CA ASN A 119 -6.20 9.95 -6.33
C ASN A 119 -6.57 8.49 -6.68
N LEU A 120 -5.83 7.50 -6.18
CA LEU A 120 -6.13 6.08 -6.40
C LEU A 120 -7.43 5.68 -5.70
N GLN A 121 -7.66 6.17 -4.47
CA GLN A 121 -8.88 5.94 -3.73
C GLN A 121 -10.09 6.55 -4.46
N GLU A 122 -10.00 7.84 -4.82
CA GLU A 122 -11.08 8.53 -5.54
C GLU A 122 -11.41 7.85 -6.89
N ALA A 123 -10.39 7.42 -7.63
CA ALA A 123 -10.59 6.68 -8.87
C ALA A 123 -11.22 5.30 -8.62
N GLY A 124 -10.80 4.60 -7.57
CA GLY A 124 -11.35 3.29 -7.19
C GLY A 124 -12.82 3.34 -6.77
N GLU A 125 -13.26 4.43 -6.13
CA GLU A 125 -14.66 4.66 -5.75
C GLU A 125 -15.57 4.95 -6.95
N LYS A 126 -15.03 5.57 -8.01
CA LYS A 126 -15.78 5.92 -9.23
C LYS A 126 -15.76 4.83 -10.31
N GLU A 127 -14.89 3.83 -10.18
CA GLU A 127 -14.70 2.79 -11.19
C GLU A 127 -15.80 1.72 -11.12
N GLU A 128 -16.52 1.54 -12.23
CA GLU A 128 -17.61 0.57 -12.35
C GLU A 128 -17.08 -0.82 -12.71
N ASP A 129 -16.00 -0.90 -13.49
CA ASP A 129 -15.42 -2.19 -13.86
C ASP A 129 -14.74 -2.86 -12.65
N ALA A 130 -15.24 -4.04 -12.28
CA ALA A 130 -14.75 -4.76 -11.11
C ALA A 130 -13.26 -5.13 -11.22
N VAL A 131 -12.76 -5.40 -12.42
CA VAL A 131 -11.34 -5.76 -12.64
C VAL A 131 -10.45 -4.53 -12.49
N ALA A 132 -10.78 -3.43 -13.17
CA ALA A 132 -10.06 -2.17 -13.04
C ALA A 132 -10.08 -1.65 -11.60
N ARG A 133 -11.24 -1.71 -10.93
CA ARG A 133 -11.37 -1.32 -9.51
C ARG A 133 -10.45 -2.15 -8.61
N ASN A 134 -10.40 -3.47 -8.81
CA ASN A 134 -9.52 -4.34 -8.02
C ASN A 134 -8.03 -4.01 -8.25
N ASN A 135 -7.65 -3.67 -9.49
CA ASN A 135 -6.29 -3.22 -9.79
C ASN A 135 -5.94 -1.90 -9.06
N LEU A 136 -6.87 -0.94 -9.05
CA LEU A 136 -6.70 0.33 -8.33
C LEU A 136 -6.56 0.12 -6.81
N LEU A 137 -7.41 -0.73 -6.22
CA LEU A 137 -7.33 -1.09 -4.79
C LEU A 137 -6.04 -1.82 -4.44
N SER A 138 -5.53 -2.65 -5.36
CA SER A 138 -4.23 -3.31 -5.20
C SER A 138 -3.10 -2.27 -5.17
N TYR A 139 -3.12 -1.28 -6.07
CA TYR A 139 -2.14 -0.18 -6.04
C TYR A 139 -2.28 0.68 -4.78
N LEU A 140 -3.50 1.01 -4.37
CA LEU A 140 -3.77 1.74 -3.14
C LEU A 140 -3.10 1.08 -1.93
N THR A 141 -3.29 -0.23 -1.78
CA THR A 141 -2.70 -1.03 -0.69
C THR A 141 -1.17 -1.00 -0.73
N ILE A 142 -0.58 -1.13 -1.92
CA ILE A 142 0.87 -1.09 -2.10
C ILE A 142 1.41 0.30 -1.72
N PHE A 143 0.82 1.38 -2.24
CA PHE A 143 1.31 2.73 -1.96
C PHE A 143 1.12 3.14 -0.51
N TYR A 144 0.03 2.73 0.13
CA TYR A 144 -0.15 2.91 1.57
C TYR A 144 0.96 2.21 2.37
N SER A 145 1.30 0.97 2.00
CA SER A 145 2.41 0.23 2.61
C SER A 145 3.75 0.95 2.41
N ILE A 146 3.98 1.51 1.22
CA ILE A 146 5.17 2.33 0.94
C ILE A 146 5.19 3.59 1.81
N GLU A 147 4.09 4.35 1.89
CA GLU A 147 3.97 5.54 2.74
C GLU A 147 4.27 5.20 4.21
N CYS A 148 3.71 4.10 4.70
CA CYS A 148 3.86 3.61 6.06
C CYS A 148 5.32 3.29 6.41
N ILE A 149 5.98 2.46 5.59
CA ILE A 149 7.40 2.11 5.75
C ILE A 149 8.28 3.36 5.60
N TRP A 150 7.99 4.24 4.64
CA TRP A 150 8.75 5.45 4.41
C TRP A 150 8.69 6.39 5.62
N HIS A 151 7.50 6.61 6.19
CA HIS A 151 7.33 7.42 7.39
C HIS A 151 8.12 6.82 8.58
N LEU A 152 8.17 5.50 8.71
CA LEU A 152 8.95 4.85 9.75
C LEU A 152 10.45 5.09 9.55
N CYS A 153 10.93 4.95 8.32
CA CYS A 153 12.32 5.22 7.98
C CYS A 153 12.71 6.70 8.20
N GLU A 154 11.78 7.64 7.96
CA GLU A 154 11.97 9.05 8.31
C GLU A 154 12.30 9.22 9.79
N ILE A 155 11.48 8.63 10.66
CA ILE A 155 11.64 8.72 12.12
C ILE A 155 12.94 8.06 12.57
N LEU A 156 13.27 6.88 12.04
CA LEU A 156 14.40 6.08 12.54
C LEU A 156 15.76 6.52 12.00
N TYR A 157 15.83 7.07 10.79
CA TYR A 157 17.11 7.28 10.09
C TYR A 157 17.36 8.70 9.59
N ILE A 158 16.31 9.52 9.44
CA ILE A 158 16.42 10.84 8.82
C ILE A 158 16.17 11.96 9.82
N ASP A 159 15.16 11.83 10.67
CA ASP A 159 14.84 12.86 11.66
C ASP A 159 15.91 12.93 12.76
N ILE A 160 16.16 14.15 13.26
CA ILE A 160 17.08 14.37 14.38
C ILE A 160 16.22 14.46 15.63
N ILE A 161 16.11 13.34 16.34
CA ILE A 161 15.26 13.23 17.52
C ILE A 161 16.06 13.66 18.77
N PRO A 162 15.63 14.70 19.51
CA PRO A 162 16.32 15.14 20.72
C PRO A 162 16.43 14.01 21.74
N GLY A 163 17.66 13.75 22.19
CA GLY A 163 17.94 12.69 23.18
C GLY A 163 17.71 11.27 22.68
N ASP A 164 17.55 11.07 21.35
CA ASP A 164 17.30 9.78 20.71
C ASP A 164 16.10 9.00 21.26
N ILE A 165 15.15 9.72 21.89
CA ILE A 165 13.93 9.14 22.46
C ILE A 165 12.87 9.01 21.37
N VAL A 166 12.93 7.89 20.63
CA VAL A 166 12.04 7.64 19.47
C VAL A 166 10.62 7.23 19.82
N LEU A 167 10.38 6.77 21.07
CA LEU A 167 9.11 6.16 21.47
C LEU A 167 7.88 7.05 21.21
N PRO A 168 7.86 8.35 21.55
CA PRO A 168 6.70 9.22 21.27
C PRO A 168 6.36 9.29 19.78
N PHE A 169 7.38 9.37 18.93
CA PHE A 169 7.21 9.42 17.47
C PHE A 169 6.71 8.09 16.91
N LEU A 170 7.17 6.97 17.46
CA LEU A 170 6.67 5.64 17.07
C LEU A 170 5.21 5.45 17.49
N LEU A 171 4.82 5.91 18.68
CA LEU A 171 3.42 5.86 19.11
C LEU A 171 2.53 6.72 18.20
N GLU A 172 2.98 7.92 17.83
CA GLU A 172 2.28 8.76 16.84
C GLU A 172 2.19 8.08 15.46
N TRP A 173 3.28 7.44 15.01
CA TRP A 173 3.32 6.70 13.76
C TRP A 173 2.32 5.54 13.73
N VAL A 174 2.24 4.75 14.81
CA VAL A 174 1.25 3.65 14.91
C VAL A 174 -0.16 4.22 14.84
N ARG A 175 -0.45 5.31 15.56
CA ARG A 175 -1.78 5.94 15.57
C ARG A 175 -2.16 6.48 14.19
N PHE A 176 -1.21 7.08 13.48
CA PHE A 176 -1.44 7.61 12.14
C PHE A 176 -1.74 6.51 11.12
N HIS A 177 -1.03 5.38 11.16
CA HIS A 177 -1.17 4.29 10.17
C HIS A 177 -2.17 3.20 10.56
N PHE A 178 -2.55 3.11 11.84
CA PHE A 178 -3.46 2.08 12.35
C PHE A 178 -4.55 2.70 13.25
N PRO A 179 -5.42 3.57 12.69
CA PRO A 179 -6.44 4.29 13.47
C PRO A 179 -7.62 3.41 13.92
N HIS A 180 -7.68 2.14 13.51
CA HIS A 180 -8.81 1.24 13.74
C HIS A 180 -9.24 1.20 15.21
N HIS A 181 -8.29 0.96 16.13
CA HIS A 181 -8.62 0.90 17.55
C HIS A 181 -9.08 2.26 18.11
N GLU A 182 -8.57 3.40 17.60
CA GLU A 182 -9.07 4.71 18.03
C GLU A 182 -10.53 4.93 17.61
N GLN A 183 -10.88 4.51 16.39
CA GLN A 183 -12.25 4.58 15.88
C GLN A 183 -13.19 3.67 16.67
N SER A 184 -12.79 2.42 16.92
CA SER A 184 -13.56 1.47 17.74
C SER A 184 -13.71 1.96 19.18
N ALA A 185 -12.68 2.57 19.76
CA ALA A 185 -12.73 3.13 21.11
C ALA A 185 -13.75 4.28 21.21
N VAL A 186 -13.84 5.15 20.20
CA VAL A 186 -14.85 6.21 20.15
C VAL A 186 -16.25 5.60 20.17
N GLN A 187 -16.53 4.62 19.31
CA GLN A 187 -17.85 3.98 19.23
C GLN A 187 -18.25 3.29 20.55
N LEU A 188 -17.32 2.57 21.18
CA LEU A 188 -17.56 1.89 22.46
C LEU A 188 -17.76 2.88 23.62
N LEU A 189 -17.03 4.00 23.64
CA LEU A 189 -17.20 5.01 24.67
C LEU A 189 -18.49 5.81 24.47
N GLU A 190 -18.92 6.06 23.23
CA GLU A 190 -20.17 6.76 22.92
C GLU A 190 -21.41 5.97 23.36
N SER A 191 -21.40 4.64 23.28
CA SER A 191 -22.53 3.83 23.75
C SER A 191 -22.71 3.88 25.27
N CYS A 192 -21.63 4.14 26.02
CA CYS A 192 -21.61 4.23 27.50
C CYS A 192 -22.29 3.01 28.19
N GLU A 193 -22.25 1.83 27.57
CA GLU A 193 -22.95 0.65 28.06
C GLU A 193 -22.09 -0.18 29.02
N ARG A 194 -22.60 -0.43 30.23
CA ARG A 194 -21.94 -1.33 31.18
C ARG A 194 -22.15 -2.78 30.71
N GLY A 195 -21.10 -3.58 30.66
CA GLY A 195 -21.15 -4.91 30.02
C GLY A 195 -20.61 -4.90 28.58
N SER A 196 -19.93 -3.82 28.16
CA SER A 196 -19.36 -3.70 26.81
C SER A 196 -18.35 -4.81 26.45
N GLU A 197 -17.87 -5.60 27.42
CA GLU A 197 -17.02 -6.76 27.19
C GLU A 197 -17.64 -7.86 26.32
N ASP A 198 -18.97 -7.87 26.18
CA ASP A 198 -19.68 -8.79 25.28
C ASP A 198 -19.49 -8.42 23.80
N ASN A 199 -19.05 -7.18 23.51
CA ASN A 199 -18.71 -6.78 22.15
C ASN A 199 -17.40 -7.48 21.71
N PRO A 200 -17.37 -8.13 20.53
CA PRO A 200 -16.20 -8.87 20.06
C PRO A 200 -14.93 -8.01 19.94
N ASP A 201 -15.08 -6.71 19.67
CA ASP A 201 -13.96 -5.79 19.44
C ASP A 201 -13.50 -5.11 20.75
N TYR A 202 -14.17 -5.33 21.88
CA TYR A 202 -13.89 -4.64 23.13
C TYR A 202 -12.47 -4.87 23.62
N TRP A 203 -12.08 -6.13 23.81
CA TRP A 203 -10.76 -6.47 24.36
C TRP A 203 -9.62 -6.14 23.39
N ASP A 204 -9.85 -6.36 22.10
CA ASP A 204 -8.88 -5.96 21.06
C ASP A 204 -8.66 -4.44 21.07
N THR A 205 -9.73 -3.66 21.23
CA THR A 205 -9.65 -2.20 21.35
C THR A 205 -8.94 -1.77 22.64
N VAL A 206 -9.25 -2.38 23.79
CA VAL A 206 -8.59 -2.07 25.08
C VAL A 206 -7.10 -2.36 25.00
N VAL A 207 -6.70 -3.52 24.50
CA VAL A 207 -5.30 -3.91 24.33
C VAL A 207 -4.61 -2.99 23.32
N GLY A 208 -5.27 -2.70 22.19
CA GLY A 208 -4.79 -1.75 21.18
C GLY A 208 -4.51 -0.37 21.78
N MET A 209 -5.41 0.17 22.60
CA MET A 209 -5.21 1.45 23.29
C MET A 209 -4.02 1.42 24.25
N VAL A 210 -3.82 0.33 25.00
CA VAL A 210 -2.65 0.19 25.88
C VAL A 210 -1.35 0.15 25.08
N VAL A 211 -1.29 -0.67 24.03
CA VAL A 211 -0.09 -0.83 23.18
C VAL A 211 0.24 0.46 22.42
N GLN A 212 -0.77 1.24 22.03
CA GLN A 212 -0.62 2.56 21.43
C GLN A 212 -0.30 3.68 22.44
N GLY A 213 -0.13 3.35 23.72
CA GLY A 213 0.16 4.33 24.78
C GLY A 213 -1.01 5.25 25.14
N ARG A 214 -2.23 4.96 24.66
CA ARG A 214 -3.48 5.69 24.98
C ARG A 214 -4.07 5.19 26.30
N VAL A 215 -3.27 5.23 27.35
CA VAL A 215 -3.59 4.66 28.65
C VAL A 215 -4.88 5.25 29.24
N ASP A 216 -5.11 6.55 29.09
CA ASP A 216 -6.33 7.19 29.59
C ASP A 216 -7.60 6.69 28.88
N VAL A 217 -7.52 6.41 27.58
CA VAL A 217 -8.65 5.86 26.81
C VAL A 217 -8.87 4.41 27.18
N ALA A 218 -7.80 3.61 27.31
CA ALA A 218 -7.90 2.24 27.80
C ALA A 218 -8.57 2.18 29.19
N ARG A 219 -8.18 3.07 30.10
CA ARG A 219 -8.80 3.19 31.43
C ARG A 219 -10.26 3.61 31.36
N ALA A 220 -10.63 4.50 30.43
CA ALA A 220 -12.04 4.85 30.21
C ALA A 220 -12.86 3.64 29.72
N LEU A 221 -12.31 2.86 28.78
CA LEU A 221 -12.95 1.64 28.28
C LEU A 221 -13.10 0.58 29.37
N LEU A 222 -12.08 0.37 30.22
CA LEU A 222 -12.13 -0.57 31.35
C LEU A 222 -13.22 -0.22 32.37
N LYS A 223 -13.63 1.05 32.47
CA LYS A 223 -14.74 1.45 33.34
C LYS A 223 -16.11 0.97 32.84
N LEU A 224 -16.23 0.61 31.57
CA LEU A 224 -17.45 0.04 30.99
C LEU A 224 -17.61 -1.44 31.33
N HIS A 225 -16.57 -2.10 31.82
CA HIS A 225 -16.63 -3.52 32.16
C HIS A 225 -17.58 -3.77 33.35
N SER A 226 -18.39 -4.83 33.30
CA SER A 226 -19.32 -5.17 34.40
C SER A 226 -18.62 -5.27 35.77
N ALA A 227 -17.48 -5.95 35.79
CA ALA A 227 -16.63 -6.20 36.96
C ALA A 227 -15.68 -5.05 37.38
N VAL A 228 -15.87 -3.81 36.92
CA VAL A 228 -14.99 -2.65 37.24
C VAL A 228 -14.73 -2.45 38.74
N ASP A 229 -15.69 -2.81 39.60
CA ASP A 229 -15.60 -2.60 41.06
C ASP A 229 -14.75 -3.65 41.79
N THR A 230 -14.31 -4.70 41.09
CA THR A 230 -13.46 -5.77 41.63
C THR A 230 -12.05 -5.27 41.96
N ASN A 231 -11.36 -5.99 42.84
CA ASN A 231 -10.01 -5.58 43.28
C ASN A 231 -9.00 -5.68 42.13
N GLU A 232 -9.17 -6.65 41.24
CA GLU A 232 -8.35 -6.90 40.07
C GLU A 232 -8.38 -5.70 39.11
N PHE A 233 -9.58 -5.19 38.78
CA PHE A 233 -9.74 -4.02 37.92
C PHE A 233 -9.18 -2.74 38.56
N LYS A 234 -9.33 -2.58 39.88
CA LYS A 234 -8.73 -1.46 40.62
C LYS A 234 -7.20 -1.51 40.59
N LEU A 235 -6.60 -2.70 40.72
CA LEU A 235 -5.16 -2.89 40.61
C LEU A 235 -4.66 -2.56 39.21
N VAL A 236 -5.37 -2.99 38.16
CA VAL A 236 -5.04 -2.65 36.77
C VAL A 236 -5.14 -1.14 36.53
N ASP A 237 -6.22 -0.48 36.97
CA ASP A 237 -6.39 0.98 36.82
C ASP A 237 -5.25 1.75 37.50
N ASN A 238 -4.90 1.36 38.73
CA ASN A 238 -3.79 1.97 39.47
C ASN A 238 -2.44 1.76 38.76
N SER A 239 -2.20 0.55 38.24
CA SER A 239 -0.97 0.23 37.51
C SER A 239 -0.85 1.06 36.23
N LEU A 240 -1.92 1.12 35.43
CA LEU A 240 -2.00 1.94 34.23
C LEU A 240 -1.80 3.42 34.53
N ARG A 241 -2.40 3.94 35.61
CA ARG A 241 -2.22 5.33 36.05
C ARG A 241 -0.77 5.66 36.42
N SER A 242 -0.03 4.67 36.93
CA SER A 242 1.39 4.82 37.28
C SER A 242 2.35 4.59 36.11
N MET A 243 1.83 4.29 34.91
CA MET A 243 2.66 3.99 33.75
C MET A 243 3.54 5.20 33.40
N PRO A 244 4.86 5.02 33.30
CA PRO A 244 5.77 6.12 32.99
C PRO A 244 5.50 6.62 31.57
N VAL A 245 5.26 7.93 31.44
CA VAL A 245 5.18 8.61 30.15
C VAL A 245 6.55 9.19 29.86
N TYR A 246 7.18 8.72 28.79
CA TYR A 246 8.41 9.34 28.29
C TYR A 246 8.04 10.64 27.57
N SER A 247 8.22 11.78 28.24
CA SER A 247 8.15 13.11 27.63
C SER A 247 9.52 13.77 27.68
N VAL A 248 9.99 14.30 26.54
CA VAL A 248 11.12 15.24 26.47
C VAL A 248 10.60 16.65 26.74
#